data_AF-A0A1I8CF60-F1
#
_entry.id   AF-A0A1I8CF60-F1
#
_cell.length_a   1.000
_cell.length_b   1.000
_cell.length_c   1.000
_cell.angle_alpha   90.00
_cell.angle_beta   90.00
_cell.angle_gamma   90.00
#
_symmetry.space_group_name_H-M   'P 1'
#
loop_
_entity.id
_entity.type
_entity.pdbx_description
1 polymer ?
#
loop_
_entity_poly.entity_id
_entity_poly.type
_entity_poly.pdbx_seq_one_letter_code
_entity_poly.pdbx_strand_id
1 'polypeptide(L)'
;MSMVVKDIIDEFYGALYKDADLPLEEVTSRNDGDVLPFSEKEVFDVLRLNYYLKAEKAPTAFKKAVLMLLFKKGDKEDIGNYSPLSLLSIPLKVYTKLILKRLEERMDTCISSNQAGFRGDFCTSDNILSLKLLLEKCYEYKINIFLVFLDFKKAFDLISRKHLFAALSYFGFEDKWIRIIMDLYKDSIISFKYLGQFLDIESNAGVKQGDSSQSWYNT
;
A
#
# COMPACT_ATOMS: atom_id res chain seq x y z
N MET A 1 8.27 -23.29 -0.39
CA MET A 1 7.62 -21.97 -0.57
C MET A 1 6.10 -22.06 -0.44
N SER A 2 5.43 -23.13 -0.89
CA SER A 2 3.96 -23.26 -0.79
C SER A 2 3.41 -23.43 0.64
N MET A 3 4.14 -24.09 1.55
CA MET A 3 3.65 -24.35 2.92
C MET A 3 3.54 -23.06 3.75
N VAL A 4 4.58 -22.21 3.73
CA VAL A 4 4.60 -20.92 4.43
C VAL A 4 3.52 -19.97 3.94
N VAL A 5 3.26 -19.94 2.63
CA VAL A 5 2.20 -19.08 2.07
C VAL A 5 0.82 -19.56 2.50
N LYS A 6 0.60 -20.88 2.57
CA LYS A 6 -0.70 -21.45 2.96
C LYS A 6 -0.99 -21.25 4.45
N ASP A 7 0.00 -21.47 5.31
CA ASP A 7 -0.12 -21.24 6.75
C ASP A 7 -0.40 -19.76 7.07
N ILE A 8 0.27 -18.85 6.36
CA ILE A 8 0.03 -17.40 6.47
C ILE A 8 -1.39 -17.05 6.02
N ILE A 9 -1.85 -17.63 4.91
CA ILE A 9 -3.22 -17.42 4.39
C ILE A 9 -4.26 -17.88 5.42
N ASP A 10 -4.11 -19.08 5.98
CA ASP A 10 -5.08 -19.65 6.91
C ASP A 10 -5.10 -18.91 8.27
N GLU A 11 -3.94 -18.47 8.77
CA GLU A 11 -3.84 -17.59 9.96
C GLU A 11 -4.55 -16.25 9.72
N PHE A 12 -4.37 -15.64 8.55
CA PHE A 12 -4.99 -14.36 8.20
C PHE A 12 -6.50 -14.44 8.05
N TYR A 13 -7.00 -15.44 7.31
CA TYR A 13 -8.44 -15.64 7.20
C TYR A 13 -9.02 -15.95 8.58
N GLY A 14 -8.37 -16.82 9.38
CA GLY A 14 -8.78 -17.12 10.74
C GLY A 14 -8.89 -15.87 11.64
N ALA A 15 -7.95 -14.94 11.56
CA ALA A 15 -8.01 -13.67 12.29
C ALA A 15 -9.11 -12.73 11.75
N LEU A 16 -9.28 -12.63 10.43
CA LEU A 16 -10.34 -11.83 9.81
C LEU A 16 -11.75 -12.32 10.18
N TYR A 17 -11.93 -13.64 10.36
CA TYR A 17 -13.19 -14.25 10.81
C TYR A 17 -13.39 -14.22 12.34
N LYS A 18 -12.34 -13.94 13.14
CA LYS A 18 -12.43 -13.82 14.61
C LYS A 18 -12.70 -12.40 15.12
N ASP A 19 -12.25 -11.38 14.38
CA ASP A 19 -12.35 -9.97 14.80
C ASP A 19 -13.74 -9.34 14.60
N ALA A 20 -14.66 -10.02 13.90
CA ALA A 20 -15.96 -9.47 13.56
C ALA A 20 -17.10 -10.27 14.20
N ASP A 21 -17.67 -9.73 15.29
CA ASP A 21 -19.03 -10.02 15.74
C ASP A 21 -20.04 -9.45 14.73
N LEU A 22 -20.05 -10.02 13.52
CA LEU A 22 -21.10 -9.74 12.56
C LEU A 22 -22.28 -10.68 12.88
N PRO A 23 -23.52 -10.16 13.01
CA PRO A 23 -24.69 -11.03 13.02
C PRO A 23 -24.73 -11.74 11.66
N LEU A 24 -24.39 -13.02 11.68
CA LEU A 24 -24.16 -13.87 10.51
C LEU A 24 -25.47 -14.32 9.81
N GLU A 25 -26.65 -13.85 10.25
CA GLU A 25 -27.93 -14.50 9.91
C GLU A 25 -28.85 -13.74 8.94
N GLU A 26 -28.54 -12.54 8.43
CA GLU A 26 -29.54 -11.75 7.67
C GLU A 26 -29.17 -11.26 6.24
N VAL A 27 -28.19 -11.85 5.55
CA VAL A 27 -27.83 -11.39 4.18
C VAL A 27 -28.23 -12.34 3.05
N THR A 28 -28.86 -13.47 3.35
CA THR A 28 -29.33 -14.42 2.32
C THR A 28 -30.86 -14.54 2.29
N SER A 29 -31.56 -13.43 2.13
CA SER A 29 -32.94 -13.48 1.62
C SER A 29 -33.28 -12.23 0.81
N ARG A 30 -32.89 -12.21 -0.46
CA ARG A 30 -33.63 -11.46 -1.47
C ARG A 30 -34.01 -12.40 -2.61
N ASN A 31 -35.32 -12.53 -2.79
CA ASN A 31 -35.92 -13.07 -4.00
C ASN A 31 -35.50 -12.19 -5.16
N ASP A 32 -34.77 -12.74 -6.12
CA ASP A 32 -34.96 -12.58 -7.57
C ASP A 32 -33.77 -13.26 -8.27
N GLY A 33 -34.04 -13.94 -9.39
CA GLY A 33 -33.19 -14.96 -10.02
C GLY A 33 -31.83 -14.54 -10.61
N ASP A 34 -31.22 -13.48 -10.09
CA ASP A 34 -29.86 -13.07 -10.43
C ASP A 34 -28.87 -13.69 -9.44
N VAL A 35 -28.34 -14.86 -9.79
CA VAL A 35 -27.21 -15.45 -9.07
C VAL A 35 -25.99 -14.59 -9.38
N LEU A 36 -25.58 -13.75 -8.42
CA LEU A 36 -24.29 -13.06 -8.49
C LEU A 36 -23.18 -14.09 -8.77
N PRO A 37 -22.21 -13.81 -9.65
CA PRO A 37 -21.16 -14.77 -10.02
C PRO A 37 -20.12 -14.99 -8.90
N PHE A 38 -20.48 -14.68 -7.66
CA PHE A 38 -19.61 -14.70 -6.49
C PHE A 38 -20.10 -15.74 -5.50
N SER A 39 -19.15 -16.45 -4.87
CA SER A 39 -19.44 -17.31 -3.73
C SER A 39 -19.97 -16.50 -2.54
N GLU A 40 -20.78 -17.12 -1.69
CA GLU A 40 -21.26 -16.49 -0.44
C GLU A 40 -20.09 -15.89 0.36
N LYS A 41 -18.97 -16.61 0.43
CA LYS A 41 -17.76 -16.18 1.11
C LYS A 41 -17.19 -14.87 0.56
N GLU A 42 -17.15 -14.70 -0.76
CA GLU A 42 -16.68 -13.47 -1.40
C GLU A 42 -17.63 -12.29 -1.11
N VAL A 43 -18.94 -12.52 -1.16
CA VAL A 43 -19.94 -11.51 -0.80
C VAL A 43 -19.76 -11.07 0.66
N PHE A 44 -19.56 -12.01 1.58
CA PHE A 44 -19.31 -11.71 2.99
C PHE A 44 -18.02 -10.94 3.21
N ASP A 45 -16.94 -11.27 2.50
CA ASP A 45 -15.68 -10.55 2.58
C ASP A 45 -15.85 -9.09 2.14
N VAL A 46 -16.58 -8.82 1.05
CA VAL A 46 -16.87 -7.43 0.62
C VAL A 46 -17.70 -6.67 1.66
N LEU A 47 -18.73 -7.30 2.23
CA LEU A 47 -19.56 -6.69 3.27
C LEU A 47 -18.75 -6.34 4.52
N ARG A 48 -17.82 -7.21 4.92
CA ARG A 48 -16.88 -6.98 6.01
C ARG A 48 -15.96 -5.79 5.76
N LEU A 49 -15.33 -5.71 4.59
CA LEU A 49 -14.49 -4.57 4.26
C LEU A 49 -15.28 -3.26 4.32
N ASN A 50 -16.53 -3.27 3.85
CA ASN A 50 -17.42 -2.12 3.95
C ASN A 50 -17.80 -1.78 5.40
N TYR A 51 -18.02 -2.77 6.27
CA TYR A 51 -18.23 -2.55 7.70
C TYR A 51 -17.03 -1.84 8.33
N TYR A 52 -15.82 -2.34 8.11
CA TYR A 52 -14.58 -1.73 8.62
C TYR A 52 -14.38 -0.29 8.12
N LEU A 53 -14.71 -0.01 6.86
CA LEU A 53 -14.69 1.35 6.31
C LEU A 53 -15.71 2.30 6.96
N LYS A 54 -16.88 1.79 7.34
CA LYS A 54 -17.91 2.58 8.05
C LYS A 54 -17.55 2.79 9.52
N ALA A 55 -16.96 1.78 10.14
CA ALA A 55 -16.50 1.81 11.53
C ALA A 55 -15.18 2.59 11.71
N GLU A 56 -14.54 3.02 10.61
CA GLU A 56 -13.25 3.70 10.58
C GLU A 56 -12.12 2.90 11.28
N LYS A 57 -12.18 1.57 11.16
CA LYS A 57 -11.23 0.62 11.76
C LYS A 57 -10.66 -0.32 10.71
N ALA A 58 -9.45 -0.79 10.94
CA ALA A 58 -8.83 -1.88 10.21
C ALA A 58 -8.82 -3.17 11.05
N PRO A 59 -9.07 -4.34 10.43
CA PRO A 59 -8.85 -5.64 11.08
C PRO A 59 -7.46 -5.74 11.71
N THR A 60 -7.33 -6.42 12.85
CA THR A 60 -6.01 -6.59 13.51
C THR A 60 -5.04 -7.36 12.61
N ALA A 61 -5.58 -8.33 11.86
CA ALA A 61 -4.88 -9.08 10.83
C ALA A 61 -4.15 -8.20 9.81
N PHE A 62 -4.69 -7.00 9.51
CA PHE A 62 -4.11 -6.09 8.50
C PHE A 62 -2.91 -5.30 9.04
N LYS A 63 -2.70 -5.32 10.36
CA LYS A 63 -1.62 -4.62 11.05
C LYS A 63 -0.32 -5.43 11.04
N LYS A 64 -0.38 -6.74 10.80
CA LYS A 64 0.77 -7.66 10.69
C LYS A 64 1.30 -7.74 9.25
N ALA A 65 2.62 -7.65 9.10
CA ALA A 65 3.33 -7.85 7.83
C ALA A 65 4.49 -8.82 8.02
N VAL A 66 4.77 -9.68 7.03
CA VAL A 66 5.90 -10.61 7.09
C VAL A 66 7.07 -10.05 6.28
N LEU A 67 8.18 -9.75 6.93
CA LEU A 67 9.39 -9.24 6.28
C LEU A 67 10.20 -10.38 5.66
N MET A 68 10.51 -10.20 4.38
CA MET A 68 11.43 -11.02 3.62
C MET A 68 12.59 -10.14 3.13
N LEU A 69 13.81 -10.66 3.25
CA LEU A 69 15.00 -9.98 2.71
C LEU A 69 15.31 -10.53 1.32
N LEU A 70 15.26 -9.68 0.31
CA LEU A 70 15.63 -10.01 -1.06
C LEU A 70 17.06 -9.54 -1.34
N PHE A 71 17.94 -10.47 -1.68
CA PHE A 71 19.31 -10.13 -2.07
C PHE A 71 19.33 -9.34 -3.38
N LYS A 72 19.98 -8.16 -3.40
CA LYS A 72 20.13 -7.33 -4.61
C LYS A 72 21.42 -7.65 -5.36
N LYS A 73 22.58 -7.35 -4.77
CA LYS A 73 23.91 -7.47 -5.40
C LYS A 73 25.02 -7.32 -4.36
N GLY A 74 26.25 -7.74 -4.68
CA GLY A 74 27.41 -7.54 -3.81
C GLY A 74 27.66 -8.72 -2.87
N ASP A 75 28.15 -8.43 -1.68
CA ASP A 75 28.42 -9.44 -0.65
C ASP A 75 27.12 -9.90 0.03
N LYS A 76 26.97 -11.22 0.22
CA LYS A 76 25.83 -11.83 0.88
C LYS A 76 25.89 -11.71 2.41
N GLU A 77 27.06 -11.42 2.97
CA GLU A 77 27.19 -11.21 4.42
C GLU A 77 26.81 -9.78 4.84
N ASP A 78 26.80 -8.83 3.91
CA ASP A 78 26.38 -7.45 4.16
C ASP A 78 24.86 -7.30 4.03
N ILE A 79 24.18 -7.03 5.15
CA ILE A 79 22.74 -6.80 5.20
C ILE A 79 22.29 -5.57 4.38
N GLY A 80 23.19 -4.62 4.13
CA GLY A 80 22.94 -3.47 3.26
C GLY A 80 22.66 -3.84 1.80
N ASN A 81 23.07 -5.04 1.38
CA ASN A 81 22.84 -5.60 0.05
C ASN A 81 21.50 -6.31 -0.09
N TYR A 82 20.71 -6.37 0.98
CA TYR A 82 19.36 -6.91 0.97
C TYR A 82 18.33 -5.78 0.95
N SER A 83 17.23 -6.00 0.23
CA SER A 83 16.07 -5.13 0.27
C SER A 83 14.97 -5.75 1.12
N PRO A 84 14.45 -5.02 2.11
CA PRO A 84 13.29 -5.46 2.86
C PRO A 84 12.06 -5.45 1.95
N LEU A 85 11.34 -6.56 1.92
CA LEU A 85 10.04 -6.68 1.27
C LEU A 85 9.02 -7.12 2.31
N SER A 86 7.94 -6.35 2.47
CA SER A 86 6.83 -6.71 3.35
C SER A 86 5.81 -7.52 2.57
N LEU A 87 5.68 -8.80 2.91
CA LEU A 87 4.59 -9.63 2.45
C LEU A 87 3.33 -9.29 3.25
N LEU A 88 2.35 -8.79 2.51
CA LEU A 88 1.05 -8.38 3.01
C LEU A 88 -0.02 -9.40 2.62
N SER A 89 -1.02 -9.55 3.48
CA SER A 89 -2.16 -10.40 3.19
C SER A 89 -2.91 -9.90 1.95
N ILE A 90 -3.47 -10.83 1.17
CA ILE A 90 -4.27 -10.50 -0.03
C ILE A 90 -5.47 -9.61 0.34
N PRO A 91 -6.25 -9.90 1.41
CA PRO A 91 -7.36 -9.03 1.80
C PRO A 91 -6.92 -7.61 2.17
N LEU A 92 -5.74 -7.45 2.79
CA LEU A 92 -5.17 -6.12 3.03
C LEU A 92 -4.91 -5.38 1.71
N LYS A 93 -4.28 -6.03 0.73
CA LYS A 93 -4.01 -5.41 -0.58
C LYS A 93 -5.28 -4.98 -1.31
N VAL A 94 -6.36 -5.75 -1.17
CA VAL A 94 -7.68 -5.40 -1.72
C VAL A 94 -8.26 -4.20 -0.97
N TYR A 95 -8.19 -4.21 0.35
CA TYR A 95 -8.67 -3.12 1.21
C TYR A 95 -7.95 -1.80 0.94
N THR A 96 -6.62 -1.82 0.84
CA THR A 96 -5.81 -0.62 0.54
C THR A 96 -6.02 -0.14 -0.88
N LYS A 97 -6.22 -1.04 -1.85
CA LYS A 97 -6.58 -0.66 -3.23
C LYS A 97 -7.95 0.01 -3.29
N LEU A 98 -8.92 -0.49 -2.52
CA LEU A 98 -10.26 0.11 -2.42
C LEU A 98 -10.20 1.53 -1.84
N ILE A 99 -9.41 1.73 -0.78
CA ILE A 99 -9.18 3.06 -0.20
C ILE A 99 -8.50 3.96 -1.23
N LEU A 100 -7.41 3.48 -1.86
CA LEU A 100 -6.66 4.24 -2.85
C LEU A 100 -7.55 4.74 -3.99
N LYS A 101 -8.39 3.87 -4.56
CA LYS A 101 -9.30 4.21 -5.65
C LYS A 101 -10.30 5.31 -5.27
N ARG A 102 -10.71 5.36 -4.00
CA ARG A 102 -11.59 6.45 -3.49
C ARG A 102 -10.85 7.75 -3.24
N LEU A 103 -9.53 7.68 -3.04
CA LEU A 103 -8.66 8.84 -2.83
C LEU A 103 -8.06 9.38 -4.12
N GLU A 104 -8.10 8.60 -5.20
CA GLU A 104 -7.48 8.85 -6.51
C GLU A 104 -7.89 10.20 -7.10
N GLU A 105 -9.20 10.47 -7.16
CA GLU A 105 -9.71 11.75 -7.67
C GLU A 105 -9.12 12.95 -6.92
N ARG A 106 -8.99 12.85 -5.59
CA ARG A 106 -8.41 13.92 -4.78
C ARG A 106 -6.90 14.01 -4.99
N MET A 107 -6.19 12.89 -5.04
CA MET A 107 -4.75 12.85 -5.29
C MET A 107 -4.39 13.50 -6.62
N ASP A 108 -5.16 13.26 -7.68
CA ASP A 108 -4.89 13.83 -8.99
C ASP A 108 -5.00 15.36 -9.02
N THR A 109 -5.85 15.94 -8.17
CA THR A 109 -5.95 17.41 -8.01
C THR A 109 -4.82 18.00 -7.17
N CYS A 110 -4.16 17.21 -6.33
CA CYS A 110 -3.12 17.68 -5.41
C CYS A 110 -1.70 17.50 -5.96
N ILE A 111 -1.50 16.50 -6.83
CA ILE A 111 -0.19 16.14 -7.35
C ILE A 111 0.13 16.94 -8.62
N SER A 112 1.33 17.51 -8.68
CA SER A 112 1.82 18.26 -9.85
C SER A 112 1.79 17.42 -11.13
N SER A 113 1.47 18.05 -12.26
CA SER A 113 1.55 17.44 -13.60
C SER A 113 2.94 16.92 -13.95
N ASN A 114 3.99 17.43 -13.30
CA ASN A 114 5.37 17.01 -13.55
C ASN A 114 5.73 15.67 -12.84
N GLN A 115 4.89 15.22 -11.91
CA GLN A 115 5.07 13.94 -11.23
C GLN A 115 4.42 12.83 -12.07
N ALA A 116 5.24 12.13 -12.86
CA ALA A 116 4.79 10.98 -13.64
C ALA A 116 4.83 9.66 -12.87
N GLY A 117 5.66 9.58 -11.82
CA GLY A 117 5.77 8.38 -11.00
C GLY A 117 4.49 8.16 -10.20
N PHE A 118 4.00 6.91 -10.18
CA PHE A 118 2.88 6.51 -9.34
C PHE A 118 1.56 7.25 -9.69
N ARG A 119 1.25 7.41 -10.98
CA ARG A 119 -0.04 7.93 -11.46
C ARG A 119 -0.51 7.13 -12.68
N GLY A 120 -1.83 6.94 -12.80
CA GLY A 120 -2.42 6.43 -14.04
C GLY A 120 -2.23 7.43 -15.18
N ASP A 121 -2.08 6.93 -16.41
CA ASP A 121 -1.97 7.74 -17.64
C ASP A 121 -0.74 8.66 -17.78
N PHE A 122 0.22 8.62 -16.84
CA PHE A 122 1.49 9.34 -16.96
C PHE A 122 2.66 8.38 -17.20
N CYS A 123 3.59 8.76 -18.07
CA CYS A 123 4.78 7.98 -18.33
C CYS A 123 6.07 8.76 -18.08
N THR A 124 7.09 8.07 -17.58
CA THR A 124 8.44 8.64 -17.43
C THR A 124 9.03 9.10 -18.75
N SER A 125 8.59 8.54 -19.89
CA SER A 125 9.02 8.96 -21.23
C SER A 125 8.67 10.42 -21.52
N ASP A 126 7.52 10.88 -21.03
CA ASP A 126 7.05 12.25 -21.29
C ASP A 126 7.94 13.25 -20.57
N ASN A 127 8.29 12.97 -19.31
CA ASN A 127 9.25 13.76 -18.54
C ASN A 127 10.64 13.78 -19.18
N ILE A 128 11.11 12.65 -19.71
CA ILE A 128 12.40 12.56 -20.43
C ILE A 128 12.34 13.40 -21.71
N LEU A 129 11.24 13.34 -22.46
CA LEU A 129 11.05 14.12 -23.68
C LEU A 129 11.01 15.63 -23.37
N SER A 130 10.25 16.04 -22.36
CA SER A 130 10.20 17.44 -21.90
C SER A 130 11.58 17.95 -21.50
N LEU A 131 12.35 17.15 -20.75
CA LEU A 131 13.72 17.50 -20.38
C LEU A 131 14.63 17.64 -21.60
N LYS A 132 14.52 16.71 -22.57
CA LYS A 132 15.31 16.75 -23.80
C LYS A 132 15.03 18.02 -24.62
N LEU A 133 13.74 18.34 -24.82
CA LEU A 133 13.32 19.55 -25.54
C LEU A 133 13.81 20.83 -24.84
N LEU A 134 13.76 20.87 -23.50
CA LEU A 134 14.28 21.98 -22.72
C LEU A 134 15.79 22.17 -22.96
N LEU A 135 16.55 21.07 -22.93
CA LEU A 135 18.01 21.11 -23.15
C LEU A 135 18.36 21.57 -24.57
N GLU A 136 17.63 21.09 -25.59
CA GLU A 136 17.80 21.53 -26.98
C GLU A 136 17.54 23.03 -27.14
N LYS A 137 16.50 23.56 -26.48
CA LYS A 137 16.21 25.00 -26.50
C LYS A 137 17.23 25.84 -25.75
N CYS A 138 17.68 25.41 -24.59
CA CYS A 138 18.76 26.10 -23.88
C CYS A 138 20.04 26.15 -24.72
N TYR A 139 20.36 25.06 -25.43
CA TYR A 139 21.49 25.02 -26.36
C TYR A 139 21.33 26.00 -27.53
N GLU A 140 20.16 26.02 -28.17
CA GLU A 140 19.84 26.93 -29.30
C GLU A 140 20.00 28.40 -28.92
N TYR A 141 19.48 28.79 -27.75
CA TYR A 141 19.51 30.17 -27.28
C TYR A 141 20.74 30.52 -26.43
N LYS A 142 21.72 29.61 -26.30
CA LYS A 142 22.95 29.78 -25.50
C LYS A 142 22.66 30.15 -24.03
N ILE A 143 21.60 29.56 -23.47
CA ILE A 143 21.23 29.72 -22.06
C ILE A 143 21.95 28.64 -21.26
N ASN A 144 22.73 29.06 -20.26
CA ASN A 144 23.37 28.12 -19.33
C ASN A 144 22.31 27.48 -18.42
N ILE A 145 22.33 26.15 -18.33
CA ILE A 145 21.42 25.37 -17.49
C ILE A 145 22.22 24.42 -16.58
N PHE A 146 21.72 24.22 -15.36
CA PHE A 146 22.24 23.23 -14.42
C PHE A 146 21.16 22.21 -14.12
N LEU A 147 21.53 20.92 -14.13
CA LEU A 147 20.63 19.82 -13.78
C LEU A 147 21.03 19.24 -12.42
N VAL A 148 20.06 19.12 -11.53
CA VAL A 148 20.25 18.53 -10.20
C VAL A 148 19.37 17.28 -10.10
N PHE A 149 20.02 16.13 -9.92
CA PHE A 149 19.33 14.86 -9.70
C PHE A 149 19.33 14.55 -8.20
N LEU A 150 18.15 14.39 -7.62
CA LEU A 150 17.96 14.06 -6.20
C LEU A 150 17.41 12.65 -6.08
N ASP A 151 18.06 11.81 -5.27
CA ASP A 151 17.60 10.48 -4.94
C ASP A 151 17.54 10.30 -3.42
N PHE A 152 16.43 9.77 -2.92
CA PHE A 152 16.20 9.56 -1.49
C PHE A 152 16.55 8.12 -1.10
N LYS A 153 17.57 7.97 -0.25
CA LYS A 153 17.93 6.66 0.29
C LYS A 153 16.81 6.12 1.20
N LYS A 154 16.28 4.95 0.88
CA LYS A 154 15.25 4.24 1.67
C LYS A 154 14.00 5.09 1.97
N ALA A 155 13.50 5.81 0.96
CA ALA A 155 12.38 6.75 1.11
C ALA A 155 11.18 6.15 1.87
N PHE A 156 10.74 4.93 1.52
CA PHE A 156 9.58 4.30 2.16
C PHE A 156 9.80 3.86 3.61
N ASP A 157 11.04 3.54 3.99
CA ASP A 157 11.36 3.08 5.34
C ASP A 157 11.51 4.25 6.32
N LEU A 158 11.86 5.44 5.80
CA LEU A 158 12.17 6.64 6.59
C LEU A 158 10.99 7.61 6.73
N ILE A 159 9.85 7.35 6.07
CA ILE A 159 8.68 8.23 6.18
C ILE A 159 8.19 8.26 7.64
N SER A 160 8.13 9.47 8.19
CA SER A 160 7.50 9.73 9.47
C SER A 160 5.98 9.70 9.32
N ARG A 161 5.31 8.76 9.98
CA ARG A 161 3.85 8.61 9.92
C ARG A 161 3.11 9.86 10.38
N LYS A 162 3.64 10.55 11.41
CA LYS A 162 3.09 11.83 11.87
C LYS A 162 3.06 12.88 10.75
N HIS A 163 4.16 13.01 10.01
CA HIS A 163 4.25 13.95 8.89
C HIS A 163 3.40 13.50 7.70
N LEU A 164 3.30 12.19 7.44
CA LEU A 164 2.41 11.64 6.42
C LEU A 164 0.95 12.04 6.68
N PHE A 165 0.47 11.85 7.92
CA PHE A 165 -0.90 12.21 8.27
C PHE A 165 -1.15 13.72 8.25
N ALA A 166 -0.17 14.51 8.71
CA ALA A 166 -0.23 15.96 8.59
C ALA A 166 -0.28 16.43 7.13
N ALA A 167 0.48 15.79 6.24
CA ALA A 167 0.44 16.08 4.81
C ALA A 167 -0.94 15.76 4.21
N LEU A 168 -1.53 14.60 4.54
CA LEU A 168 -2.89 14.26 4.08
C LEU A 168 -3.92 15.31 4.55
N SER A 169 -3.83 15.76 5.80
CA SER A 169 -4.70 16.84 6.29
C SER A 169 -4.46 18.16 5.54
N TYR A 170 -3.20 18.52 5.29
CA TYR A 170 -2.82 19.73 4.55
C TYR A 170 -3.35 19.73 3.11
N PHE A 171 -3.32 18.58 2.42
CA PHE A 171 -3.89 18.42 1.07
C PHE A 171 -5.43 18.33 1.07
N GLY A 172 -6.08 18.42 2.23
CA GLY A 172 -7.54 18.46 2.35
C GLY A 172 -8.21 17.11 2.09
N PHE A 173 -7.55 16.00 2.45
CA PHE A 173 -8.22 14.71 2.52
C PHE A 173 -9.20 14.68 3.69
N GLU A 174 -10.36 14.04 3.52
CA GLU A 174 -11.35 13.94 4.61
C GLU A 174 -10.76 13.19 5.82
N ASP A 175 -11.06 13.68 7.03
CA ASP A 175 -10.55 13.11 8.27
C ASP A 175 -10.89 11.62 8.44
N LYS A 176 -12.03 11.19 7.89
CA LYS A 176 -12.44 9.78 7.87
C LYS A 176 -11.36 8.89 7.25
N TRP A 177 -10.84 9.26 6.08
CA TRP A 177 -9.80 8.48 5.41
C TRP A 177 -8.49 8.52 6.16
N ILE A 178 -8.15 9.68 6.72
CA ILE A 178 -6.95 9.84 7.55
C ILE A 178 -7.03 8.92 8.77
N ARG A 179 -8.17 8.85 9.47
CA ARG A 179 -8.37 7.96 10.63
C ARG A 179 -8.26 6.48 10.27
N ILE A 180 -8.82 6.06 9.15
CA ILE A 180 -8.69 4.68 8.65
C ILE A 180 -7.22 4.33 8.39
N ILE A 181 -6.49 5.21 7.71
CA ILE A 181 -5.06 5.00 7.40
C ILE A 181 -4.25 5.01 8.70
N MET A 182 -4.54 5.92 9.64
CA MET A 182 -3.91 5.95 10.96
C MET A 182 -4.12 4.62 11.71
N ASP A 183 -5.33 4.09 11.74
CA ASP A 183 -5.61 2.82 12.44
C ASP A 183 -4.91 1.63 11.78
N LEU A 184 -4.77 1.62 10.44
CA LEU A 184 -4.04 0.58 9.71
C LEU A 184 -2.54 0.51 10.09
N TYR A 185 -1.96 1.65 10.46
CA TYR A 185 -0.57 1.76 10.91
C TYR A 185 -0.41 1.75 12.43
N LYS A 186 -1.51 1.85 13.19
CA LYS A 186 -1.48 1.77 14.64
C LYS A 186 -1.14 0.34 15.06
N ASP A 187 -0.24 0.18 16.03
CA ASP A 187 0.18 -1.12 16.58
C ASP A 187 0.63 -2.11 15.50
N SER A 188 1.24 -1.59 14.41
CA SER A 188 1.66 -2.41 13.28
C SER A 188 2.85 -3.28 13.65
N ILE A 189 2.79 -4.57 13.31
CA ILE A 189 3.81 -5.57 13.64
C ILE A 189 4.49 -6.04 12.35
N ILE A 190 5.82 -6.08 12.39
CA ILE A 190 6.63 -6.74 11.36
C ILE A 190 7.16 -8.04 11.94
N SER A 191 6.80 -9.15 11.31
CA SER A 191 7.27 -10.49 11.63
C SER A 191 8.37 -10.92 10.67
N PHE A 192 9.50 -11.42 11.14
CA PHE A 192 10.57 -11.94 10.27
C PHE A 192 11.05 -13.29 10.77
N LYS A 193 11.55 -14.12 9.84
CA LYS A 193 12.05 -15.45 10.16
C LYS A 193 13.54 -15.40 10.48
N TYR A 194 13.92 -15.84 11.67
CA TYR A 194 15.30 -15.97 12.11
C TYR A 194 15.50 -17.36 12.71
N LEU A 195 16.50 -18.10 12.21
CA LEU A 195 16.84 -19.46 12.66
C LEU A 195 15.64 -20.44 12.73
N GLY A 196 14.69 -20.30 11.81
CA GLY A 196 13.51 -21.17 11.76
C GLY A 196 12.29 -20.66 12.54
N GLN A 197 12.46 -19.67 13.40
CA GLN A 197 11.39 -19.09 14.22
C GLN A 197 10.96 -17.71 13.71
N PHE A 198 9.70 -17.35 13.93
CA PHE A 198 9.20 -16.01 13.66
C PHE A 198 9.42 -15.12 14.88
N LEU A 199 9.98 -13.94 14.65
CA LEU A 199 10.09 -12.88 15.65
C LEU A 199 9.28 -11.68 15.20
N ASP A 200 8.52 -11.13 16.13
CA ASP A 200 7.64 -9.99 15.92
C ASP A 200 8.28 -8.73 16.53
N ILE A 201 8.32 -7.66 15.74
CA ILE A 201 8.81 -6.34 16.16
C ILE A 201 7.76 -5.29 15.82
N GLU A 202 7.58 -4.33 16.73
CA GLU A 202 6.74 -3.17 16.47
C GLU A 202 7.34 -2.26 15.39
N SER A 203 6.52 -1.90 14.42
CA SER A 203 6.89 -0.99 13.35
C SER A 203 6.42 0.43 13.67
N ASN A 204 7.38 1.30 13.96
CA ASN A 204 7.13 2.68 14.38
C ASN A 204 7.39 3.73 13.29
N ALA A 205 7.96 3.34 12.15
CA ALA A 205 8.30 4.23 11.05
C ALA A 205 8.10 3.54 9.69
N GLY A 206 8.03 4.35 8.65
CA GLY A 206 7.88 3.88 7.28
C GLY A 206 6.49 3.34 6.95
N VAL A 207 6.35 3.00 5.68
CA VAL A 207 5.15 2.42 5.06
C VAL A 207 5.47 1.02 4.54
N LYS A 208 4.49 0.12 4.57
CA LYS A 208 4.70 -1.32 4.29
C LYS A 208 5.11 -1.58 2.84
N GLN A 209 6.39 -1.82 2.56
CA GLN A 209 6.92 -2.06 1.21
C GLN A 209 6.30 -3.30 0.54
N GLY A 210 5.47 -3.11 -0.49
CA GLY A 210 4.75 -4.20 -1.17
C GLY A 210 3.21 -4.09 -1.12
N ASP A 211 2.71 -2.98 -0.57
CA ASP A 211 1.30 -2.60 -0.61
C ASP A 211 0.89 -2.10 -2.00
N SER A 212 -0.36 -2.36 -2.38
CA SER A 212 -0.95 -1.88 -3.64
C SER A 212 -1.04 -0.34 -3.66
N SER A 213 -1.07 0.31 -2.49
CA SER A 213 -1.02 1.77 -2.37
C SER A 213 0.34 2.38 -2.71
N GLN A 214 1.39 1.57 -2.84
CA GLN A 214 2.76 2.02 -3.16
C GLN A 214 3.16 1.75 -4.61
N SER A 215 2.32 1.04 -5.36
CA SER A 215 2.59 0.64 -6.74
C SER A 215 1.34 0.94 -7.58
N TRP A 216 1.41 2.00 -8.38
CA TRP A 216 0.41 2.26 -9.40
C TRP A 216 0.70 1.36 -10.59
N TYR A 217 0.27 0.12 -10.49
CA TYR A 217 0.08 -0.72 -11.65
C TYR A 217 -1.30 -1.36 -11.54
N ASN A 218 -2.18 -0.97 -12.45
CA ASN A 218 -3.04 -1.90 -13.16
C ASN A 218 -2.82 -1.58 -14.65
N THR A 219 -2.40 -2.61 -15.38
CA THR A 219 -2.50 -2.84 -16.84
C THR A 219 -3.00 -1.71 -17.72
#